data_AF-Q9RAB0-F1
#
_entry.id   AF-Q9RAB0-F1
#
_cell.length_a   1.000
_cell.length_b   1.000
_cell.length_c   1.000
_cell.angle_alpha   90.00
_cell.angle_beta   90.00
_cell.angle_gamma   90.00
#
_symmetry.space_group_name_H-M   'P 1'
#
loop_
_entity.id
_entity.type
_entity.pdbx_description
1 polymer ?
#
loop_
_entity_poly.entity_id
_entity_poly.type
_entity_poly.pdbx_seq_one_letter_code
_entity_poly.pdbx_strand_id
1 'polypeptide(L)'
;PASVAYRAMEESIKQNIDILFIDTAGRLHNKKNLMDELSKIVKVIKKLDENAPTHSVLVIDAITGQNTYNQVEHFNDATNLTGLIVTKLDGSAKAGVLVGVVQKFNLPVYFIGIGEKIEDLKIFNRHDFAKSLVGL
;
A
#
# COMPACT_ATOMS: atom_id res chain seq x y z
N PRO A 1 -16.35 8.43 3.71
CA PRO A 1 -15.25 7.42 3.69
C PRO A 1 -15.21 6.56 4.96
N ALA A 2 -14.88 7.13 6.13
CA ALA A 2 -14.85 6.39 7.40
C ALA A 2 -16.18 5.70 7.77
N SER A 3 -17.32 6.38 7.59
CA SER A 3 -18.65 5.77 7.84
C SER A 3 -18.95 4.59 6.90
N VAL A 4 -18.47 4.64 5.66
CA VAL A 4 -18.62 3.56 4.68
C VAL A 4 -17.76 2.37 5.08
N ALA A 5 -16.49 2.61 5.45
CA ALA A 5 -15.59 1.58 5.95
C ALA A 5 -16.13 0.87 7.20
N TYR A 6 -16.66 1.62 8.17
CA TYR A 6 -17.29 1.05 9.36
C TYR A 6 -18.46 0.13 9.00
N ARG A 7 -19.37 0.59 8.15
CA ARG A 7 -20.54 -0.21 7.72
C ARG A 7 -20.12 -1.45 6.93
N ALA A 8 -19.14 -1.32 6.03
CA ALA A 8 -18.62 -2.44 5.26
C ALA A 8 -18.02 -3.51 6.17
N MET A 9 -17.26 -3.11 7.19
CA MET A 9 -16.68 -4.03 8.16
C MET A 9 -17.75 -4.70 9.02
N GLU A 10 -18.72 -3.93 9.54
CA GLU A 10 -19.82 -4.49 10.32
C GLU A 10 -20.61 -5.54 9.51
N GLU A 11 -20.88 -5.24 8.24
CA GLU A 11 -21.57 -6.18 7.34
C GLU A 11 -20.70 -7.41 7.02
N SER A 12 -19.40 -7.23 6.80
CA SER A 12 -18.47 -8.34 6.54
C SER A 12 -18.42 -9.34 7.70
N ILE A 13 -18.45 -8.83 8.95
CA ILE A 13 -18.48 -9.66 10.16
C ILE A 13 -19.83 -10.40 10.25
N LYS A 14 -20.95 -9.68 10.06
CA LYS A 14 -22.30 -10.28 10.11
C LYS A 14 -22.50 -11.39 9.08
N GLN A 15 -21.92 -11.22 7.89
CA GLN A 15 -22.04 -12.18 6.79
C GLN A 15 -20.94 -13.25 6.78
N ASN A 16 -20.00 -13.23 7.74
CA ASN A 16 -18.81 -14.10 7.75
C ASN A 16 -18.01 -14.05 6.44
N ILE A 17 -17.79 -12.85 5.90
CA ILE A 17 -16.96 -12.65 4.72
C ILE A 17 -15.48 -12.82 5.09
N ASP A 18 -14.75 -13.62 4.32
CA ASP A 18 -13.34 -13.90 4.59
C ASP A 18 -12.42 -12.69 4.42
N ILE A 19 -12.68 -11.86 3.39
CA ILE A 19 -11.80 -10.75 2.99
C ILE A 19 -12.64 -9.51 2.64
N LEU A 20 -12.32 -8.39 3.29
CA LEU A 20 -12.84 -7.07 2.95
C LEU A 20 -11.71 -6.17 2.44
N PHE A 21 -11.86 -5.65 1.22
CA PHE A 21 -11.00 -4.59 0.69
C PHE A 21 -11.64 -3.23 0.92
N ILE A 22 -10.87 -2.28 1.44
CA ILE A 22 -11.27 -0.88 1.63
C ILE A 22 -10.42 -0.01 0.72
N ASP A 23 -11.02 0.49 -0.36
CA ASP A 23 -10.37 1.48 -1.21
C ASP A 23 -10.43 2.88 -0.58
N THR A 24 -9.39 3.69 -0.78
CA THR A 24 -9.22 4.98 -0.11
C THR A 24 -8.73 6.05 -1.08
N ALA A 25 -8.92 7.32 -0.72
CA ALA A 25 -8.34 8.41 -1.48
C ALA A 25 -6.80 8.38 -1.41
N GLY A 26 -6.12 8.84 -2.48
CA GLY A 26 -4.65 8.81 -2.56
C GLY A 26 -3.98 10.13 -3.00
N ARG A 27 -4.74 11.23 -3.15
CA ARG A 27 -4.21 12.45 -3.78
C ARG A 27 -3.47 13.36 -2.76
N LEU A 28 -2.13 13.35 -2.80
CA LEU A 28 -1.24 14.09 -1.90
C LEU A 28 -1.29 15.64 -1.97
N HIS A 29 -2.04 16.27 -2.89
CA HIS A 29 -2.06 17.73 -2.99
C HIS A 29 -2.64 18.41 -1.74
N ASN A 30 -3.42 17.68 -0.94
CA ASN A 30 -3.91 18.11 0.37
C ASN A 30 -3.51 17.10 1.47
N LYS A 31 -2.21 17.02 1.76
CA LYS A 31 -1.61 15.98 2.61
C LYS A 31 -2.28 15.85 3.98
N LYS A 32 -2.51 16.96 4.68
CA LYS A 32 -3.05 16.94 6.05
C LYS A 32 -4.45 16.34 6.10
N ASN A 33 -5.37 16.86 5.28
CA ASN A 33 -6.74 16.39 5.26
C ASN A 33 -6.83 14.92 4.85
N LEU A 34 -5.98 14.48 3.90
CA LEU A 34 -5.92 13.09 3.49
C LEU A 34 -5.46 12.18 4.64
N MET A 35 -4.37 12.53 5.33
CA MET A 35 -3.86 11.72 6.44
C MET A 35 -4.84 11.65 7.61
N ASP A 36 -5.53 12.75 7.92
CA ASP A 36 -6.59 12.79 8.94
C ASP A 36 -7.76 11.86 8.57
N GLU A 37 -8.15 11.83 7.29
CA GLU A 37 -9.20 10.96 6.78
C GLU A 37 -8.83 9.48 6.90
N LEU A 38 -7.61 9.11 6.46
CA LEU A 38 -7.10 7.74 6.56
C LEU A 38 -6.99 7.29 8.02
N SER A 39 -6.45 8.14 8.89
CA SER A 39 -6.37 7.88 10.34
C SER A 39 -7.76 7.67 10.94
N LYS A 40 -8.76 8.43 10.47
CA LYS A 40 -10.15 8.27 10.90
C LYS A 40 -10.73 6.93 10.44
N ILE A 41 -10.44 6.47 9.22
CA ILE A 41 -10.85 5.14 8.74
C ILE A 41 -10.31 4.06 9.67
N VAL A 42 -9.00 4.06 9.94
CA VAL A 42 -8.37 3.09 10.85
C VAL A 42 -9.01 3.12 12.24
N LYS A 43 -9.22 4.33 12.80
CA LYS A 43 -9.85 4.48 14.13
C LYS A 43 -11.27 3.93 14.20
N VAL A 44 -12.08 4.04 13.15
CA VAL A 44 -13.46 3.56 13.20
C VAL A 44 -13.55 2.05 13.01
N ILE A 45 -12.75 1.46 12.12
CA ILE A 45 -12.74 0.00 11.92
C ILE A 45 -12.20 -0.72 13.16
N LYS A 46 -11.24 -0.10 13.88
CA LYS A 46 -10.73 -0.62 15.16
C LYS A 46 -11.76 -0.73 16.28
N LYS A 47 -12.90 -0.05 16.17
CA LYS A 47 -14.00 -0.19 17.13
C LYS A 47 -14.75 -1.51 16.99
N LEU A 48 -14.65 -2.15 15.82
CA LEU A 48 -15.29 -3.42 15.50
C LEU A 48 -14.34 -4.60 15.71
N ASP A 49 -13.05 -4.41 15.42
CA ASP A 49 -11.97 -5.36 15.72
C ASP A 49 -10.67 -4.60 15.99
N GLU A 50 -10.10 -4.76 17.19
CA GLU A 50 -8.88 -4.08 17.62
C GLU A 50 -7.65 -4.42 16.76
N ASN A 51 -7.66 -5.57 16.09
CA ASN A 51 -6.59 -6.05 15.21
C ASN A 51 -6.70 -5.49 13.79
N ALA A 52 -7.77 -4.76 13.46
CA ALA A 52 -7.97 -4.21 12.13
C ALA A 52 -7.18 -2.89 11.90
N PRO A 53 -6.74 -2.60 10.66
CA PRO A 53 -6.74 -3.51 9.52
C PRO A 53 -5.63 -4.57 9.68
N THR A 54 -5.90 -5.82 9.30
CA THR A 54 -4.89 -6.89 9.26
C THR A 54 -3.74 -6.53 8.32
N HIS A 55 -4.07 -5.88 7.19
CA HIS A 55 -3.11 -5.37 6.23
C HIS A 55 -3.48 -3.93 5.87
N SER A 56 -2.51 -3.02 6.04
CA SER A 56 -2.53 -1.69 5.42
C SER A 56 -1.45 -1.66 4.35
N VAL A 57 -1.82 -1.42 3.09
CA VAL A 57 -0.92 -1.58 1.94
C VAL A 57 -0.87 -0.29 1.13
N LEU A 58 0.33 0.21 0.88
CA LEU A 58 0.53 1.39 0.04
C LEU A 58 0.93 0.97 -1.38
N VAL A 59 0.19 1.46 -2.37
CA VAL A 59 0.52 1.30 -3.79
C VAL A 59 1.39 2.49 -4.22
N ILE A 60 2.60 2.19 -4.71
CA ILE A 60 3.56 3.18 -5.19
C ILE A 60 3.90 2.96 -6.66
N ASP A 61 4.26 4.04 -7.35
CA ASP A 61 4.69 4.02 -8.74
C ASP A 61 6.23 3.93 -8.79
N ALA A 62 6.79 2.97 -9.53
CA ALA A 62 8.24 2.79 -9.64
C ALA A 62 8.95 3.98 -10.32
N ILE A 63 8.21 4.87 -10.97
CA ILE A 63 8.73 6.08 -11.62
C ILE A 63 8.94 7.20 -10.58
N THR A 64 8.22 7.18 -9.46
CA THR A 64 8.39 8.18 -8.40
C THR A 64 9.72 7.95 -7.69
N GLY A 65 10.67 8.88 -7.89
CA GLY A 65 12.01 8.82 -7.30
C GLY A 65 12.00 9.09 -5.79
N GLN A 66 12.84 10.03 -5.33
CA GLN A 66 12.99 10.33 -3.89
C GLN A 66 11.70 10.72 -3.15
N ASN A 67 10.66 11.16 -3.88
CA ASN A 67 9.35 11.49 -3.29
C ASN A 67 8.63 10.28 -2.65
N THR A 68 9.04 9.05 -2.97
CA THR A 68 8.50 7.82 -2.39
C THR A 68 8.76 7.73 -0.89
N TYR A 69 9.91 8.19 -0.40
CA TYR A 69 10.22 8.14 1.04
C TYR A 69 9.22 8.94 1.88
N ASN A 70 8.96 10.20 1.48
CA ASN A 70 8.02 11.07 2.18
C ASN A 70 6.59 10.53 2.10
N GLN A 71 6.24 9.88 0.98
CA GLN A 71 4.94 9.24 0.83
C GLN A 71 4.80 8.07 1.80
N VAL A 72 5.77 7.15 1.82
CA VAL A 72 5.74 5.99 2.73
C VAL A 72 5.72 6.44 4.19
N GLU A 73 6.52 7.43 4.57
CA GLU A 73 6.55 7.99 5.92
C GLU A 73 5.18 8.50 6.36
N HIS A 74 4.58 9.41 5.59
CA HIS A 74 3.29 10.00 5.95
C HIS A 74 2.16 8.96 6.01
N PHE A 75 2.12 8.03 5.05
CA PHE A 75 1.08 7.00 5.03
C PHE A 75 1.29 5.97 6.15
N ASN A 76 2.55 5.67 6.50
CA ASN A 76 2.87 4.81 7.62
C ASN A 76 2.41 5.43 8.94
N ASP A 77 2.66 6.72 9.15
CA ASP A 77 2.22 7.43 10.35
C ASP A 77 0.68 7.45 10.48
N ALA A 78 -0.03 7.58 9.36
CA ALA A 78 -1.49 7.66 9.36
C ALA A 78 -2.18 6.29 9.47
N THR A 79 -1.58 5.23 8.93
CA THR A 79 -2.28 3.94 8.72
C THR A 79 -1.56 2.70 9.23
N ASN A 80 -0.33 2.84 9.73
CA ASN A 80 0.54 1.74 10.14
C ASN A 80 0.69 0.70 9.01
N LEU A 81 1.48 1.05 7.99
CA LEU A 81 1.65 0.23 6.80
C LEU A 81 2.24 -1.13 7.19
N THR A 82 1.78 -2.15 6.48
CA THR A 82 2.23 -3.54 6.62
C THR A 82 3.01 -4.01 5.41
N GLY A 83 2.85 -3.35 4.26
CA GLY A 83 3.58 -3.69 3.05
C GLY A 83 3.30 -2.74 1.90
N LEU A 84 3.99 -2.98 0.80
CA LEU A 84 3.97 -2.15 -0.41
C LEU A 84 3.54 -2.97 -1.63
N ILE A 85 2.87 -2.30 -2.56
CA ILE A 85 2.70 -2.77 -3.94
C ILE A 85 3.37 -1.76 -4.84
N VAL A 86 4.21 -2.24 -5.76
CA VAL A 86 4.95 -1.38 -6.69
C VAL A 86 4.39 -1.58 -8.08
N THR A 87 3.99 -0.51 -8.76
CA THR A 87 3.46 -0.59 -10.14
C THR A 87 4.41 0.10 -11.13
N LYS A 88 4.19 -0.15 -12.43
CA LYS A 88 4.95 0.45 -13.55
C LYS A 88 6.45 0.12 -13.56
N LEU A 89 6.82 -1.11 -13.19
CA LEU A 89 8.21 -1.56 -13.24
C LEU A 89 8.72 -1.83 -14.66
N ASP A 90 7.81 -2.09 -15.60
CA ASP A 90 8.08 -2.33 -17.02
C ASP A 90 8.78 -1.17 -17.73
N GLY A 91 8.60 0.06 -17.25
CA GLY A 91 9.16 1.27 -17.85
C GLY A 91 10.31 1.95 -17.08
N SER A 92 10.80 1.41 -15.97
CA SER A 92 11.62 2.18 -15.01
C SER A 92 12.98 1.56 -14.66
N ALA A 93 14.06 2.24 -15.05
CA ALA A 93 15.42 2.02 -14.55
C ALA A 93 15.64 2.53 -13.10
N LYS A 94 14.59 2.96 -12.38
CA LYS A 94 14.67 3.61 -11.06
C LYS A 94 14.19 2.74 -9.90
N ALA A 95 14.07 1.44 -10.12
CA ALA A 95 13.68 0.47 -9.09
C ALA A 95 14.63 0.44 -7.87
N GLY A 96 15.85 0.98 -7.98
CA GLY A 96 16.79 1.11 -6.87
C GLY A 96 16.27 1.94 -5.67
N VAL A 97 15.33 2.87 -5.88
CA VAL A 97 14.71 3.62 -4.77
C VAL A 97 13.94 2.70 -3.83
N LEU A 98 13.32 1.64 -4.36
CA LEU A 98 12.54 0.68 -3.57
C LEU A 98 13.39 -0.06 -2.56
N VAL A 99 14.64 -0.39 -2.92
CA VAL A 99 15.57 -1.08 -2.03
C VAL A 99 15.78 -0.26 -0.76
N GLY A 100 16.05 1.04 -0.91
CA GLY A 100 16.27 1.92 0.24
C GLY A 100 14.99 2.22 1.04
N VAL A 101 13.83 2.29 0.38
CA VAL A 101 12.53 2.45 1.07
C VAL A 101 12.23 1.21 1.93
N VAL A 102 12.32 0.02 1.35
CA VAL A 102 12.12 -1.25 2.07
C VAL A 102 13.09 -1.37 3.23
N GLN A 103 14.37 -1.01 3.02
CA GLN A 103 15.38 -1.03 4.06
C GLN A 103 15.11 -0.02 5.19
N LYS A 104 14.69 1.21 4.87
CA LYS A 104 14.43 2.26 5.87
C LYS A 104 13.20 1.95 6.73
N PHE A 105 12.11 1.52 6.12
CA PHE A 105 10.83 1.34 6.81
C PHE A 105 10.55 -0.10 7.23
N ASN A 106 11.41 -1.06 6.86
CA ASN A 106 11.23 -2.49 7.10
C ASN A 106 9.86 -3.02 6.60
N LEU A 107 9.41 -2.51 5.45
CA LEU A 107 8.14 -2.89 4.83
C LEU A 107 8.38 -3.87 3.69
N PRO A 108 7.78 -5.08 3.70
CA PRO A 108 7.87 -5.99 2.58
C PRO A 108 7.16 -5.45 1.34
N VAL A 109 7.66 -5.79 0.16
CA VAL A 109 6.90 -5.65 -1.09
C VAL A 109 6.12 -6.93 -1.30
N TYR A 110 4.79 -6.83 -1.40
CA TYR A 110 3.92 -7.99 -1.63
C TYR A 110 3.76 -8.29 -3.12
N PHE A 111 3.49 -7.25 -3.92
CA PHE A 111 3.23 -7.39 -5.34
C PHE A 111 3.96 -6.36 -6.17
N ILE A 112 4.21 -6.73 -7.42
CA ILE A 112 4.72 -5.84 -8.46
C ILE A 112 3.81 -5.85 -9.69
N GLY A 113 3.56 -4.68 -10.26
CA GLY A 113 2.87 -4.50 -11.53
C GLY A 113 3.87 -4.21 -12.63
N ILE A 114 3.90 -5.09 -13.64
CA ILE A 114 4.81 -5.02 -14.80
C ILE A 114 4.07 -4.78 -16.13
N GLY A 115 2.89 -4.19 -16.05
CA GLY A 115 2.02 -3.94 -17.20
C GLY A 115 0.64 -3.46 -16.75
N GLU A 116 -0.30 -3.40 -17.71
CA GLU A 116 -1.64 -2.85 -17.51
C GLU A 116 -2.71 -3.93 -17.29
N LYS A 117 -2.42 -5.19 -17.62
CA LYS A 117 -3.41 -6.27 -17.53
C LYS A 117 -3.46 -6.85 -16.12
N ILE A 118 -4.54 -7.57 -15.81
CA ILE A 118 -4.73 -8.21 -14.49
C ILE A 118 -3.61 -9.22 -14.23
N GLU A 119 -3.23 -9.98 -15.25
CA GLU A 119 -2.15 -10.96 -15.20
C GLU A 119 -0.75 -10.35 -14.98
N ASP A 120 -0.61 -9.02 -15.11
CA ASP A 120 0.66 -8.31 -14.94
C ASP A 120 0.93 -7.91 -13.48
N LEU A 121 -0.02 -8.16 -12.56
CA LEU A 121 0.23 -8.08 -11.13
C LEU A 121 0.82 -9.41 -10.63
N LYS A 122 2.11 -9.41 -10.28
CA LYS A 122 2.86 -10.59 -9.83
C LYS A 122 3.22 -10.49 -8.37
N ILE A 123 3.33 -11.64 -7.70
CA ILE A 123 3.94 -11.74 -6.37
C ILE A 123 5.39 -11.28 -6.48
N PHE A 124 5.84 -10.46 -5.53
CA PHE A 124 7.22 -10.00 -5.52
C PHE A 124 8.20 -11.13 -5.22
N ASN A 125 9.20 -11.30 -6.08
CA ASN A 125 10.33 -12.18 -5.87
C ASN A 125 11.62 -11.36 -5.82
N ARG A 126 12.29 -11.36 -4.65
CA ARG A 126 13.53 -10.60 -4.43
C ARG A 126 14.67 -11.02 -5.37
N HIS A 127 14.75 -12.28 -5.76
CA HIS A 127 15.82 -12.79 -6.63
C HIS A 127 15.61 -12.34 -8.06
N ASP A 128 14.37 -12.46 -8.57
CA ASP A 128 14.03 -12.03 -9.92
C ASP A 128 14.16 -10.51 -10.05
N PHE A 129 13.73 -9.77 -9.02
CA PHE A 129 13.90 -8.33 -8.95
C PHE A 129 15.38 -7.93 -8.94
N ALA A 130 16.21 -8.58 -8.12
CA ALA A 130 17.64 -8.28 -8.06
C ALA A 130 18.34 -8.54 -9.39
N LYS A 131 18.04 -9.65 -10.07
CA LYS A 131 18.57 -9.96 -11.40
C LYS A 131 18.15 -8.91 -12.43
N SER A 132 16.87 -8.59 -12.49
CA SER A 132 16.35 -7.55 -13.39
C SER A 132 16.99 -6.19 -13.14
N LEU A 133 17.27 -5.83 -11.89
CA LEU A 133 17.89 -4.55 -11.52
C LEU A 133 19.32 -4.41 -12.06
N VAL A 134 20.07 -5.51 -12.16
CA VAL A 134 21.45 -5.52 -12.68
C VAL A 134 21.57 -6.02 -14.12
N GLY A 135 20.44 -6.30 -14.78
CA GLY A 135 20.39 -6.76 -16.18
C GLY A 135 20.84 -8.20 -16.39
N LEU A 136 20.62 -9.08 -15.41
CA LEU A 136 20.94 -10.52 -15.44
C LEU A 136 19.70 -11.41 -15.66
#